data_AF-A0A6C0M452-F1
#
_entry.id   AF-A0A6C0M452-F1
#
_cell.length_a   1.000
_cell.length_b   1.000
_cell.length_c   1.000
_cell.angle_alpha   90.00
_cell.angle_beta   90.00
_cell.angle_gamma   90.00
#
_symmetry.space_group_name_H-M   'P 1'
#
loop_
_entity.id
_entity.type
_entity.pdbx_description
1 polymer ?
#
loop_
_entity_poly.entity_id
_entity_poly.type
_entity_poly.pdbx_seq_one_letter_code
_entity_poly.pdbx_strand_id
1 'polypeptide(L)'
;MDTLPAILALGLAAYILSDEIRSKMGGDEPTHSGRLCDYRCPGVVFKPISAALARGVRLLEVHIAPDPSGEPLVMKRIDDEYDGDSFESVCVTLVNEAFPSEYPLILSIVPHTDSTVTLNRVAYHLKTTLHRQILETQESVDQMLLGQLANKLVIVAGPEVRGSNLEKLVSLSWGSSALRRLEYSQAVHPRDPEELRAYNRDHITLVGPTRVYPDAPLSVYTYGCQWNLFGTGSGFEAVP
;
A
#
# COMPACT_ATOMS: atom_id res chain seq x y z
N MET A 1 -16.73 -28.19 50.72
CA MET A 1 -17.33 -27.50 49.56
C MET A 1 -16.42 -26.32 49.30
N ASP A 2 -15.62 -26.31 48.23
CA ASP A 2 -14.85 -25.14 47.75
C ASP A 2 -14.04 -25.42 46.45
N THR A 3 -14.38 -26.44 45.67
CA THR A 3 -13.68 -26.74 44.41
C THR A 3 -14.31 -26.05 43.19
N LEU A 4 -15.56 -25.60 43.32
CA LEU A 4 -16.30 -24.94 42.23
C LEU A 4 -15.63 -23.66 41.70
N PRO A 5 -15.19 -22.70 42.53
CA PRO A 5 -14.56 -21.48 42.02
C PRO A 5 -13.20 -21.75 41.37
N ALA A 6 -12.44 -22.74 41.85
CA ALA A 6 -11.16 -23.13 41.27
C ALA A 6 -11.32 -23.75 39.88
N ILE A 7 -12.34 -24.60 39.69
CA ILE A 7 -12.67 -25.20 38.39
C ILE A 7 -13.11 -24.11 37.39
N LEU A 8 -13.91 -23.13 37.85
CA LEU A 8 -14.38 -22.04 37.00
C LEU A 8 -13.22 -21.13 36.55
N ALA A 9 -12.30 -20.81 37.47
CA ALA A 9 -11.12 -20.01 37.17
C ALA A 9 -10.17 -20.72 36.19
N LEU A 10 -9.97 -22.04 36.35
CA LEU A 10 -9.20 -22.86 35.41
C LEU A 10 -9.85 -22.92 34.04
N GLY A 11 -11.18 -23.07 33.97
CA GLY A 11 -11.93 -23.03 32.72
C GLY A 11 -11.82 -21.68 32.00
N LEU A 12 -11.92 -20.58 32.75
CA LEU A 12 -11.77 -19.23 32.20
C LEU A 12 -10.35 -18.96 31.72
N ALA A 13 -9.34 -19.38 32.49
CA ALA A 13 -7.93 -19.24 32.11
C ALA A 13 -7.62 -20.08 30.86
N ALA A 14 -8.11 -21.31 30.79
CA ALA A 14 -7.96 -22.16 29.61
C ALA A 14 -8.68 -21.58 28.39
N TYR A 15 -9.87 -20.99 28.58
CA TYR A 15 -10.58 -20.30 27.52
C TYR A 15 -9.80 -19.10 26.99
N ILE A 16 -9.33 -18.21 27.86
CA ILE A 16 -8.53 -17.03 27.49
C ILE A 16 -7.22 -17.46 26.82
N LEU A 17 -6.54 -18.49 27.33
CA LEU A 17 -5.34 -19.02 26.70
C LEU A 17 -5.65 -19.62 25.34
N SER A 18 -6.78 -20.33 25.20
CA SER A 18 -7.19 -20.92 23.92
C SER A 18 -7.61 -19.86 22.90
N ASP A 19 -8.19 -18.75 23.34
CA ASP A 19 -8.58 -17.62 22.52
C ASP A 19 -7.34 -16.83 22.07
N GLU A 20 -6.38 -16.62 22.97
CA GLU A 20 -5.10 -15.99 22.63
C GLU A 20 -4.22 -16.89 21.73
N ILE A 21 -4.25 -18.20 21.95
CA ILE A 21 -3.60 -19.19 21.09
C ILE A 21 -4.32 -19.28 19.74
N ARG A 22 -5.66 -19.22 19.68
CA ARG A 22 -6.42 -19.17 18.41
C ARG A 22 -6.26 -17.84 17.70
N SER A 23 -6.07 -16.74 18.41
CA SER A 23 -5.71 -15.45 17.83
C SER A 23 -4.29 -15.48 17.26
N LYS A 24 -3.35 -16.19 17.91
CA LYS A 24 -1.97 -16.37 17.43
C LYS A 24 -1.81 -17.47 16.36
N MET A 25 -2.68 -18.48 16.36
CA MET A 25 -2.70 -19.61 15.41
C MET A 25 -3.86 -19.53 14.42
N GLY A 26 -4.59 -18.40 14.40
CA GLY A 26 -5.70 -18.12 13.51
C GLY A 26 -5.18 -17.86 12.10
N GLY A 27 -4.65 -18.90 11.48
CA GLY A 27 -4.66 -19.02 10.04
C GLY A 27 -6.10 -19.31 9.64
N ASP A 28 -6.96 -18.29 9.66
CA ASP A 28 -8.08 -18.30 8.73
C ASP A 28 -7.47 -18.56 7.36
N GLU A 29 -7.97 -19.58 6.64
CA GLU A 29 -7.59 -19.74 5.24
C GLU A 29 -7.75 -18.38 4.58
N PRO A 30 -6.72 -17.85 3.91
CA PRO A 30 -6.81 -16.53 3.31
C PRO A 30 -8.02 -16.54 2.36
N THR A 31 -9.01 -15.71 2.67
CA THR A 31 -10.24 -15.54 1.87
C THR A 31 -9.92 -15.21 0.40
N HIS A 32 -8.70 -14.74 0.16
CA HIS A 32 -8.11 -14.48 -1.14
C HIS A 32 -6.85 -15.31 -1.35
N SER A 33 -6.96 -16.34 -2.20
CA SER A 33 -5.91 -17.33 -2.47
C SER A 33 -4.96 -16.97 -3.62
N GLY A 34 -5.13 -15.79 -4.23
CA GLY A 34 -4.25 -15.30 -5.31
C GLY A 34 -3.15 -14.39 -4.78
N ARG A 35 -2.07 -14.22 -5.55
CA ARG A 35 -0.98 -13.27 -5.29
C ARG A 35 -1.43 -11.84 -5.56
N LEU A 36 -0.67 -10.84 -5.10
CA LEU A 36 -0.95 -9.42 -5.41
C LEU A 36 -1.09 -9.12 -6.91
N CYS A 37 -0.28 -9.77 -7.76
CA CYS A 37 -0.30 -9.57 -9.21
C CYS A 37 -1.51 -10.22 -9.92
N ASP A 38 -2.26 -11.08 -9.22
CA ASP A 38 -3.46 -11.72 -9.75
C ASP A 38 -4.71 -10.83 -9.59
N TYR A 39 -4.57 -9.65 -8.98
CA TYR A 39 -5.68 -8.71 -8.74
C TYR A 39 -5.39 -7.33 -9.32
N ARG A 40 -6.42 -6.74 -9.92
CA ARG A 40 -6.48 -5.32 -10.24
C ARG A 40 -6.72 -4.52 -8.96
N CYS A 41 -6.08 -3.36 -8.88
CA CYS A 41 -6.24 -2.45 -7.76
C CYS A 41 -6.43 -1.02 -8.31
N PRO A 42 -7.67 -0.50 -8.37
CA PRO A 42 -7.90 0.90 -8.66
C PRO A 42 -7.37 1.76 -7.51
N GLY A 43 -6.63 2.80 -7.87
CA GLY A 43 -6.02 3.72 -6.92
C GLY A 43 -6.45 5.16 -7.14
N VAL A 44 -5.91 6.03 -6.28
CA VAL A 44 -6.03 7.48 -6.43
C VAL A 44 -4.71 8.17 -6.17
N VAL A 45 -4.56 9.35 -6.78
CA VAL A 45 -3.49 10.31 -6.53
C VAL A 45 -4.08 11.72 -6.52
N PHE A 46 -3.53 12.63 -5.71
CA PHE A 46 -3.99 14.04 -5.64
C PHE A 46 -5.47 14.22 -5.24
N LYS A 47 -6.05 13.24 -4.55
CA LYS A 47 -7.43 13.29 -4.05
C LYS A 47 -7.42 13.30 -2.52
N PRO A 48 -8.47 13.86 -1.89
CA PRO A 48 -8.63 13.76 -0.44
C PRO A 48 -8.64 12.30 -0.01
N ILE A 49 -7.69 11.92 0.85
CA ILE A 49 -7.45 10.52 1.26
C ILE A 49 -8.68 9.94 1.95
N SER A 50 -9.28 10.69 2.88
CA SER A 50 -10.48 10.25 3.59
C SER A 50 -11.64 9.92 2.63
N ALA A 51 -11.87 10.77 1.63
CA ALA A 51 -12.90 10.51 0.62
C ALA A 51 -12.57 9.29 -0.26
N ALA A 52 -11.29 9.00 -0.52
CA ALA A 52 -10.88 7.82 -1.26
C ALA A 52 -11.08 6.53 -0.45
N LEU A 53 -10.67 6.54 0.82
CA LEU A 53 -10.85 5.43 1.75
C LEU A 53 -12.32 5.12 2.00
N ALA A 54 -13.17 6.14 2.14
CA ALA A 54 -14.62 5.97 2.26
C ALA A 54 -15.26 5.28 1.04
N ARG A 55 -14.63 5.36 -0.14
CA ARG A 55 -15.06 4.61 -1.34
C ARG A 55 -14.46 3.20 -1.42
N GLY A 56 -13.67 2.78 -0.44
CA GLY A 56 -13.00 1.49 -0.42
C GLY A 56 -11.73 1.42 -1.28
N VAL A 57 -11.14 2.56 -1.68
CA VAL A 57 -9.87 2.56 -2.42
C VAL A 57 -8.75 2.02 -1.54
N ARG A 58 -7.95 1.09 -2.08
CA ARG A 58 -6.82 0.47 -1.35
C ARG A 58 -5.44 0.74 -1.95
N LEU A 59 -5.36 1.48 -3.05
CA LEU A 59 -4.12 2.00 -3.60
C LEU A 59 -4.11 3.53 -3.53
N LEU A 60 -3.21 4.08 -2.73
CA LEU A 60 -3.03 5.52 -2.58
C LEU A 60 -1.62 5.88 -3.05
N GLU A 61 -1.50 6.92 -3.86
CA GLU A 61 -0.23 7.53 -4.16
C GLU A 61 -0.12 8.92 -3.54
N VAL A 62 0.99 9.13 -2.82
CA VAL A 62 1.33 10.39 -2.17
C VAL A 62 2.64 10.92 -2.74
N HIS A 63 2.62 12.19 -3.12
CA HIS A 63 3.78 12.91 -3.60
C HIS A 63 4.34 13.71 -2.45
N ILE A 64 5.60 13.47 -2.08
CA ILE A 64 6.21 14.08 -0.89
C ILE A 64 7.15 15.20 -1.29
N ALA A 65 6.89 16.40 -0.78
CA ALA A 65 7.78 17.55 -0.88
C ALA A 65 8.24 18.00 0.52
N PRO A 66 9.43 18.60 0.66
CA PRO A 66 9.86 19.19 1.91
C PRO A 66 9.25 20.58 2.08
N ASP A 67 8.76 20.90 3.28
CA ASP A 67 8.51 22.28 3.66
C ASP A 67 9.84 23.04 3.92
N PRO A 68 9.82 24.36 4.14
CA PRO A 68 11.02 25.13 4.46
C PRO A 68 11.78 24.69 5.74
N SER A 69 11.14 23.94 6.62
CA SER A 69 11.73 23.37 7.84
C SER A 69 12.27 21.95 7.64
N GLY A 70 12.06 21.36 6.45
CA GLY A 70 12.41 19.98 6.13
C GLY A 70 11.36 18.94 6.51
N GLU A 71 10.19 19.35 7.00
CA GLU A 71 9.07 18.48 7.33
C GLU A 71 8.34 18.03 6.06
N PRO A 72 7.90 16.75 5.98
CA PRO A 72 7.28 16.21 4.78
C PRO A 72 5.83 16.68 4.60
N LEU A 73 5.55 17.26 3.43
CA LEU A 73 4.21 17.63 2.94
C LEU A 73 3.76 16.66 1.86
N VAL A 74 2.46 16.33 1.86
CA VAL A 74 1.80 15.58 0.80
C VAL A 74 1.18 16.56 -0.18
N MET A 75 1.76 16.64 -1.37
CA MET A 75 1.34 17.57 -2.42
C MET A 75 -0.07 17.26 -2.89
N LYS A 76 -0.88 18.31 -3.10
CA LYS A 76 -2.25 18.17 -3.63
C LYS A 76 -2.29 18.12 -5.15
N ARG A 77 -1.23 18.54 -5.83
CA ARG A 77 -1.05 18.50 -7.30
C ARG A 77 0.44 18.35 -7.63
N ILE A 78 0.76 17.95 -8.86
CA ILE A 78 2.16 17.75 -9.31
C ILE A 78 3.04 19.01 -9.17
N ASP A 79 2.45 20.20 -9.24
CA ASP A 79 3.20 21.48 -9.29
C ASP A 79 3.11 22.28 -7.98
N ASP A 80 2.43 21.76 -6.96
CA ASP A 80 2.19 22.45 -5.68
C ASP A 80 3.14 21.91 -4.59
N GLU A 81 4.41 22.30 -4.65
CA GLU A 81 5.44 21.89 -3.69
C GLU A 81 5.22 22.46 -2.27
N TYR A 82 4.46 23.56 -2.16
CA TYR A 82 4.20 24.27 -0.90
C TYR A 82 2.73 24.27 -0.43
N ASP A 83 1.82 23.64 -1.19
CA ASP A 83 0.43 23.44 -0.78
C ASP A 83 0.13 21.95 -0.67
N GLY A 84 0.14 21.47 0.57
CA GLY A 84 -0.03 20.08 0.90
C GLY A 84 -0.49 19.90 2.34
N ASP A 85 -0.96 18.70 2.64
CA ASP A 85 -1.26 18.32 4.01
C ASP A 85 0.01 17.75 4.66
N SER A 86 0.18 17.90 5.97
CA SER A 86 1.34 17.29 6.63
C SER A 86 1.28 15.77 6.50
N PHE A 87 2.44 15.14 6.27
CA PHE A 87 2.49 13.68 6.14
C PHE A 87 2.06 12.97 7.45
N GLU A 88 2.27 13.61 8.60
CA GLU A 88 1.73 13.15 9.88
C GLU A 88 0.19 13.07 9.86
N SER A 89 -0.48 14.12 9.42
CA SER A 89 -1.96 14.14 9.32
C SER A 89 -2.46 13.05 8.38
N VAL A 90 -1.72 12.78 7.30
CA VAL A 90 -2.00 11.65 6.41
C VAL A 90 -1.87 10.32 7.15
N CYS A 91 -0.79 10.09 7.89
CA CYS A 91 -0.62 8.85 8.68
C CYS A 91 -1.77 8.64 9.69
N VAL A 92 -2.20 9.71 10.38
CA VAL A 92 -3.33 9.68 11.31
C VAL A 92 -4.63 9.33 10.59
N THR A 93 -4.84 9.87 9.39
CA THR A 93 -6.01 9.51 8.56
C THR A 93 -5.97 8.02 8.19
N LEU A 94 -4.82 7.52 7.72
CA LEU A 94 -4.67 6.13 7.31
C LEU A 94 -4.96 5.15 8.44
N VAL A 95 -4.40 5.37 9.63
CA VAL A 95 -4.58 4.42 10.76
C VAL A 95 -6.03 4.35 11.22
N ASN A 96 -6.77 5.47 11.14
CA ASN A 96 -8.14 5.56 11.61
C ASN A 96 -9.18 5.11 10.57
N GLU A 97 -8.89 5.28 9.28
CA GLU A 97 -9.90 5.13 8.23
C GLU A 97 -9.62 3.97 7.26
N ALA A 98 -8.38 3.50 7.14
CA ALA A 98 -8.04 2.41 6.22
C ALA A 98 -8.07 1.01 6.87
N PHE A 99 -8.11 0.96 8.21
CA PHE A 99 -7.96 -0.28 8.99
C PHE A 99 -9.01 -0.39 10.10
N PRO A 100 -9.44 -1.62 10.48
CA PRO A 100 -9.07 -2.90 9.89
C PRO A 100 -9.72 -3.15 8.52
N SER A 101 -9.14 -4.06 7.73
CA SER A 101 -9.73 -4.46 6.44
C SER A 101 -9.21 -5.81 5.96
N GLU A 102 -10.02 -6.51 5.15
CA GLU A 102 -9.69 -7.80 4.52
C GLU A 102 -8.58 -7.71 3.47
N TYR A 103 -8.33 -6.52 2.93
CA TYR A 103 -7.24 -6.27 1.99
C TYR A 103 -6.08 -5.49 2.64
N PRO A 104 -4.86 -5.52 2.06
CA PRO A 104 -3.81 -4.56 2.38
C PRO A 104 -4.14 -3.16 1.89
N LEU A 105 -3.54 -2.15 2.52
CA LEU A 105 -3.46 -0.80 1.96
C LEU A 105 -2.11 -0.67 1.25
N ILE A 106 -2.12 -0.34 -0.03
CA ILE A 106 -0.94 0.00 -0.81
C ILE A 106 -0.71 1.51 -0.73
N LEU A 107 0.43 1.93 -0.18
CA LEU A 107 0.85 3.32 -0.13
C LEU A 107 2.08 3.51 -1.03
N SER A 108 1.86 4.06 -2.22
CA SER A 108 2.89 4.49 -3.15
C SER A 108 3.42 5.87 -2.75
N ILE A 109 4.70 5.96 -2.38
CA ILE A 109 5.35 7.19 -1.92
C ILE A 109 6.31 7.66 -3.00
N VAL A 110 6.03 8.81 -3.61
CA VAL A 110 6.84 9.44 -4.65
C VAL A 110 7.55 10.67 -4.07
N PRO A 111 8.84 10.59 -3.72
CA PRO A 111 9.57 11.75 -3.21
C PRO A 111 9.92 12.73 -4.34
N HIS A 112 9.68 14.02 -4.09
CA HIS A 112 10.17 15.16 -4.89
C HIS A 112 11.35 15.84 -4.18
N THR A 113 12.18 15.05 -3.51
CA THR A 113 13.36 15.49 -2.78
C THR A 113 14.35 14.34 -2.60
N ASP A 114 15.64 14.68 -2.55
CA ASP A 114 16.74 13.80 -2.17
C ASP A 114 17.15 13.97 -0.69
N SER A 115 16.46 14.85 0.05
CA SER A 115 16.74 15.14 1.45
C SER A 115 16.50 13.92 2.34
N THR A 116 17.59 13.32 2.82
CA THR A 116 17.51 12.19 3.77
C THR A 116 16.81 12.60 5.07
N VAL A 117 16.87 13.88 5.46
CA VAL A 117 16.15 14.39 6.64
C VAL A 117 14.65 14.23 6.44
N THR A 118 14.11 14.72 5.32
CA THR A 118 12.68 14.63 5.00
C THR A 118 12.24 13.18 4.85
N LEU A 119 13.01 12.35 4.16
CA LEU A 119 12.71 10.91 4.02
C LEU A 119 12.75 10.17 5.37
N ASN A 120 13.67 10.52 6.26
CA ASN A 120 13.72 9.95 7.61
C ASN A 120 12.53 10.39 8.46
N ARG A 121 12.02 11.61 8.28
CA ARG A 121 10.77 12.08 8.91
C ARG A 121 9.56 11.30 8.42
N VAL A 122 9.45 11.04 7.12
CA VAL A 122 8.42 10.15 6.56
C VAL A 122 8.44 8.78 7.26
N ALA A 123 9.63 8.16 7.34
CA ALA A 123 9.80 6.87 8.01
C ALA A 123 9.42 6.93 9.51
N TYR A 124 9.73 8.04 10.18
CA TYR A 124 9.37 8.26 11.58
C TYR A 124 7.85 8.30 11.80
N HIS A 125 7.10 9.06 10.99
CA HIS A 125 5.65 9.15 11.12
C HIS A 125 4.95 7.81 10.81
N LEU A 126 5.43 7.07 9.80
CA LEU A 126 4.96 5.72 9.50
C LEU A 126 5.18 4.79 10.70
N LYS A 127 6.40 4.74 11.24
CA LYS A 127 6.73 3.88 12.38
C LYS A 127 6.02 4.28 13.66
N THR A 128 5.71 5.54 13.86
CA THR A 128 5.06 6.00 15.10
C THR A 128 3.55 5.72 15.04
N THR A 129 2.92 6.01 13.90
CA THR A 129 1.46 6.01 13.77
C THR A 129 0.92 4.66 13.30
N LEU A 130 1.60 4.02 12.34
CA LEU A 130 1.15 2.82 11.62
C LEU A 130 1.95 1.56 12.01
N HIS A 131 2.64 1.57 13.16
CA HIS A 131 3.54 0.49 13.59
C HIS A 131 2.93 -0.92 13.51
N ARG A 132 1.64 -1.08 13.79
CA ARG A 132 0.97 -2.39 13.79
C ARG A 132 0.67 -2.92 12.39
N GLN A 133 0.54 -2.01 11.42
CA GLN A 133 0.18 -2.29 10.05
C GLN A 133 1.41 -2.46 9.16
N ILE A 134 2.57 -1.92 9.54
CA ILE A 134 3.82 -2.12 8.80
C ILE A 134 4.11 -3.62 8.67
N LEU A 135 4.42 -4.03 7.44
CA LEU A 135 4.80 -5.40 7.13
C LEU A 135 6.28 -5.61 7.48
N GLU A 136 6.53 -6.49 8.45
CA GLU A 136 7.89 -6.93 8.79
C GLU A 136 8.08 -8.35 8.23
N THR A 137 8.56 -8.45 7.00
CA THR A 137 8.84 -9.75 6.35
C THR A 137 10.15 -9.71 5.57
N GLN A 138 10.78 -10.86 5.42
CA GLN A 138 11.93 -11.09 4.52
C GLN A 138 11.49 -11.75 3.20
N GLU A 139 10.22 -12.13 3.10
CA GLU A 139 9.66 -12.77 1.91
C GLU A 139 9.33 -11.75 0.82
N SER A 140 9.32 -12.22 -0.43
CA SER A 140 8.91 -11.44 -1.59
C SER A 140 7.42 -11.11 -1.53
N VAL A 141 7.10 -9.86 -1.15
CA VAL A 141 5.72 -9.39 -0.94
C VAL A 141 4.84 -9.55 -2.19
N ASP A 142 5.42 -9.43 -3.38
CA ASP A 142 4.73 -9.64 -4.66
C ASP A 142 4.23 -11.07 -4.86
N GLN A 143 4.86 -12.05 -4.20
CA GLN A 143 4.49 -13.47 -4.27
C GLN A 143 3.59 -13.91 -3.11
N MET A 144 3.37 -13.06 -2.11
CA MET A 144 2.47 -13.35 -1.00
C MET A 144 1.01 -13.36 -1.46
N LEU A 145 0.20 -14.20 -0.81
CA LEU A 145 -1.23 -14.24 -1.06
C LEU A 145 -1.89 -12.97 -0.52
N LEU A 146 -2.89 -12.45 -1.23
CA LEU A 146 -3.59 -11.22 -0.85
C LEU A 146 -4.17 -11.31 0.57
N GLY A 147 -4.73 -12.46 0.95
CA GLY A 147 -5.28 -12.65 2.30
C GLY A 147 -4.22 -12.65 3.41
N GLN A 148 -2.95 -13.01 3.11
CA GLN A 148 -1.86 -12.90 4.10
C GLN A 148 -1.47 -11.44 4.38
N LEU A 149 -1.85 -10.53 3.48
CA LEU A 149 -1.60 -9.10 3.59
C LEU A 149 -2.81 -8.33 4.15
N ALA A 150 -3.87 -9.03 4.57
CA ALA A 150 -5.02 -8.42 5.22
C ALA A 150 -4.58 -7.55 6.40
N ASN A 151 -5.20 -6.37 6.53
CA ASN A 151 -4.89 -5.41 7.59
C ASN A 151 -3.42 -4.93 7.64
N LYS A 152 -2.65 -5.10 6.55
CA LYS A 152 -1.26 -4.62 6.44
C LYS A 152 -1.13 -3.41 5.52
N LEU A 153 -0.09 -2.63 5.77
CA LEU A 153 0.37 -1.52 4.95
C LEU A 153 1.54 -2.03 4.09
N VAL A 154 1.35 -2.05 2.77
CA VAL A 154 2.39 -2.32 1.79
C VAL A 154 2.91 -0.97 1.30
N ILE A 155 4.17 -0.68 1.62
CA ILE A 155 4.80 0.58 1.23
C ILE A 155 5.53 0.37 -0.09
N VAL A 156 5.23 1.20 -1.07
CA VAL A 156 5.83 1.14 -2.40
C VAL A 156 6.61 2.44 -2.63
N ALA A 157 7.88 2.35 -3.00
CA ALA A 157 8.69 3.53 -3.30
C ALA A 157 9.79 3.23 -4.33
N GLY A 158 10.27 4.27 -4.98
CA GLY A 158 11.31 4.16 -6.00
C GLY A 158 12.73 4.14 -5.45
N PRO A 159 13.74 4.10 -6.35
CA PRO A 159 15.15 4.12 -5.95
C PRO A 159 15.58 5.42 -5.25
N GLU A 160 14.77 6.47 -5.30
CA GLU A 160 15.04 7.80 -4.71
C GLU A 160 15.13 7.73 -3.18
N VAL A 161 14.54 6.72 -2.53
CA VAL A 161 14.57 6.60 -1.06
C VAL A 161 15.84 5.94 -0.51
N ARG A 162 16.77 5.50 -1.39
CA ARG A 162 17.99 4.77 -0.98
C ARG A 162 18.84 5.56 0.00
N GLY A 163 19.39 4.87 1.00
CA GLY A 163 20.22 5.44 2.04
C GLY A 163 19.42 6.12 3.17
N SER A 164 18.09 6.15 3.10
CA SER A 164 17.23 6.67 4.16
C SER A 164 16.67 5.57 5.06
N ASN A 165 16.07 5.96 6.18
CA ASN A 165 15.30 5.04 7.02
C ASN A 165 13.98 4.60 6.38
N LEU A 166 13.50 5.32 5.35
CA LEU A 166 12.31 4.94 4.60
C LEU A 166 12.56 3.70 3.75
N GLU A 167 13.75 3.56 3.16
CA GLU A 167 14.16 2.38 2.39
C GLU A 167 13.89 1.08 3.14
N LYS A 168 14.17 1.06 4.45
CA LYS A 168 13.99 -0.13 5.31
C LYS A 168 12.53 -0.52 5.54
N LEU A 169 11.60 0.38 5.22
CA LEU A 169 10.15 0.15 5.34
C LEU A 169 9.51 -0.21 4.00
N VAL A 170 10.22 -0.04 2.89
CA VAL A 170 9.70 -0.30 1.55
C VAL A 170 9.47 -1.80 1.37
N SER A 171 8.23 -2.16 1.08
CA SER A 171 7.80 -3.53 0.81
C SER A 171 8.03 -3.91 -0.66
N LEU A 172 7.80 -2.97 -1.58
CA LEU A 172 7.98 -3.14 -3.03
C LEU A 172 8.63 -1.90 -3.64
N SER A 173 9.48 -2.09 -4.64
CA SER A 173 10.09 -0.96 -5.35
C SER A 173 9.85 -1.03 -6.85
N TRP A 174 9.44 0.09 -7.46
CA TRP A 174 9.37 0.20 -8.92
C TRP A 174 10.74 0.29 -9.61
N GLY A 175 11.82 0.35 -8.83
CA GLY A 175 13.18 0.16 -9.34
C GLY A 175 13.65 -1.31 -9.32
N SER A 176 12.78 -2.26 -8.99
CA SER A 176 13.10 -3.69 -8.90
C SER A 176 12.44 -4.51 -10.01
N SER A 177 12.69 -5.82 -10.06
CA SER A 177 12.05 -6.71 -11.02
C SER A 177 10.58 -6.99 -10.69
N ALA A 178 10.19 -6.92 -9.41
CA ALA A 178 8.86 -7.32 -8.92
C ALA A 178 7.74 -6.34 -9.29
N LEU A 179 8.07 -5.06 -9.44
CA LEU A 179 7.11 -4.01 -9.75
C LEU A 179 7.69 -3.05 -10.78
N ARG A 180 6.90 -2.69 -11.79
CA ARG A 180 7.20 -1.66 -12.78
C ARG A 180 6.26 -0.48 -12.60
N ARG A 181 6.78 0.73 -12.67
CA ARG A 181 5.97 1.94 -12.79
C ARG A 181 5.98 2.42 -14.23
N LEU A 182 4.79 2.61 -14.81
CA LEU A 182 4.60 3.17 -16.15
C LEU A 182 3.75 4.43 -16.08
N GLU A 183 3.97 5.31 -17.05
CA GLU A 183 3.07 6.41 -17.35
C GLU A 183 1.87 5.91 -18.16
N TYR A 184 0.73 6.61 -18.12
CA TYR A 184 -0.42 6.26 -18.98
C TYR A 184 -0.07 6.19 -20.46
N SER A 185 0.74 7.12 -20.96
CA SER A 185 1.20 7.13 -22.35
C SER A 185 1.93 5.82 -22.72
N GLN A 186 2.79 5.35 -21.83
CA GLN A 186 3.58 4.12 -21.99
C GLN A 186 2.73 2.86 -21.83
N ALA A 187 1.75 2.88 -20.93
CA ALA A 187 0.86 1.75 -20.71
C ALA A 187 -0.14 1.56 -21.87
N VAL A 188 -0.60 2.64 -22.49
CA VAL A 188 -1.56 2.60 -23.61
C VAL A 188 -0.88 2.30 -24.94
N HIS A 189 0.32 2.85 -25.13
CA HIS A 189 1.13 2.67 -26.33
C HIS A 189 2.49 2.07 -25.95
N PRO A 190 2.53 0.81 -25.48
CA PRO A 190 3.79 0.19 -25.09
C PRO A 190 4.67 -0.01 -26.32
N ARG A 191 5.98 0.23 -26.13
CA ARG A 191 6.98 -0.01 -27.17
C ARG A 191 7.01 -1.49 -27.60
N ASP A 192 6.80 -2.39 -26.64
CA ASP A 192 6.69 -3.83 -26.86
C ASP A 192 5.45 -4.36 -26.11
N PRO A 193 4.31 -4.51 -26.81
CA PRO A 193 3.08 -5.01 -26.21
C PRO A 193 3.17 -6.46 -25.70
N GLU A 194 3.95 -7.32 -26.35
CA GLU A 194 4.04 -8.73 -25.98
C GLU A 194 4.92 -8.91 -24.73
N GLU A 195 6.01 -8.15 -24.64
CA GLU A 195 6.82 -8.10 -23.42
C GLU A 195 6.01 -7.63 -22.22
N LEU A 196 5.23 -6.55 -22.37
CA LEU A 196 4.42 -6.03 -21.27
C LEU A 196 3.37 -7.04 -20.81
N ARG A 197 2.72 -7.75 -21.74
CA ARG A 197 1.79 -8.84 -21.38
C ARG A 197 2.49 -9.98 -20.69
N ALA A 198 3.67 -10.38 -21.15
CA ALA A 198 4.44 -11.46 -20.52
C ALA A 198 4.87 -11.07 -19.10
N TYR A 199 5.35 -9.84 -18.91
CA TYR A 199 5.71 -9.29 -17.61
C TYR A 199 4.52 -9.30 -16.63
N ASN A 200 3.35 -8.82 -17.08
CA ASN A 200 2.17 -8.71 -16.24
C ASN A 200 1.49 -10.05 -15.86
N ARG A 201 1.98 -11.20 -16.36
CA ARG A 201 1.47 -12.51 -15.90
C ARG A 201 1.93 -12.85 -14.50
N ASP A 202 3.13 -12.40 -14.13
CA ASP A 202 3.76 -12.78 -12.87
C ASP A 202 4.17 -11.58 -12.01
N HIS A 203 4.15 -10.37 -12.58
CA HIS A 203 4.66 -9.15 -11.92
C HIS A 203 3.62 -8.02 -11.97
N ILE A 204 3.84 -7.01 -11.14
CA ILE A 204 2.90 -5.90 -10.94
C ILE A 204 3.33 -4.72 -11.81
N THR A 205 2.40 -4.18 -12.59
CA THR A 205 2.57 -2.86 -13.21
C THR A 205 1.65 -1.83 -12.56
N LEU A 206 2.26 -0.81 -11.97
CA LEU A 206 1.62 0.40 -11.45
C LEU A 206 1.62 1.47 -12.54
N VAL A 207 0.43 1.98 -12.88
CA VAL A 207 0.25 3.02 -13.88
C VAL A 207 -0.22 4.30 -13.22
N GLY A 208 0.58 5.35 -13.40
CA GLY A 208 0.34 6.66 -12.83
C GLY A 208 0.30 7.78 -13.86
N PRO A 209 -0.24 8.94 -13.46
CA PRO A 209 -0.28 10.10 -14.34
C PRO A 209 1.09 10.74 -14.51
N THR A 210 1.17 11.51 -15.59
CA THR A 210 2.19 12.54 -15.77
C THR A 210 1.54 13.90 -15.96
N ARG A 211 2.37 14.94 -15.99
CA ARG A 211 1.94 16.30 -16.33
C ARG A 211 1.16 16.39 -17.65
N VAL A 212 1.36 15.44 -18.57
CA VAL A 212 0.80 15.46 -19.93
C VAL A 212 -0.49 14.64 -20.06
N TYR A 213 -0.68 13.62 -19.22
CA TYR A 213 -1.85 12.73 -19.25
C TYR A 213 -2.49 12.63 -17.85
N PRO A 214 -3.39 13.57 -17.51
CA PRO A 214 -4.00 13.66 -16.19
C PRO A 214 -5.22 12.75 -16.01
N ASP A 215 -5.68 12.03 -17.03
CA ASP A 215 -6.85 11.14 -16.97
C ASP A 215 -6.48 9.70 -17.35
N ALA A 216 -7.11 8.70 -16.71
CA ALA A 216 -6.92 7.29 -17.06
C ALA A 216 -7.76 6.89 -18.29
N PRO A 217 -7.12 6.42 -19.37
CA PRO A 217 -7.84 5.66 -20.38
C PRO A 217 -8.10 4.23 -19.89
N LEU A 218 -9.32 3.72 -20.09
CA LEU A 218 -9.68 2.34 -19.74
C LEU A 218 -8.81 1.29 -20.45
N SER A 219 -8.13 1.66 -21.54
CA SER A 219 -7.22 0.80 -22.30
C SER A 219 -5.95 0.39 -21.54
N VAL A 220 -5.68 0.94 -20.35
CA VAL A 220 -4.55 0.54 -19.49
C VAL A 220 -4.59 -0.95 -19.13
N TYR A 221 -5.78 -1.54 -19.02
CA TYR A 221 -5.93 -2.96 -18.71
C TYR A 221 -5.65 -3.89 -19.90
N THR A 222 -5.53 -3.37 -21.12
CA THR A 222 -5.37 -4.17 -22.36
C THR A 222 -4.15 -5.08 -22.33
N TYR A 223 -3.09 -4.66 -21.66
CA TYR A 223 -1.83 -5.40 -21.56
C TYR A 223 -1.59 -6.03 -20.19
N GLY A 224 -2.64 -6.10 -19.34
CA GLY A 224 -2.57 -6.75 -18.03
C GLY A 224 -2.09 -5.85 -16.89
N CYS A 225 -1.94 -4.54 -17.07
CA CYS A 225 -1.53 -3.65 -15.99
C CYS A 225 -2.57 -3.67 -14.86
N GLN A 226 -2.15 -4.03 -13.65
CA GLN A 226 -3.05 -4.32 -12.54
C GLN A 226 -3.40 -3.08 -11.72
N TRP A 227 -2.42 -2.24 -11.43
CA TRP A 227 -2.57 -1.13 -10.49
C TRP A 227 -2.71 0.18 -11.26
N ASN A 228 -3.85 0.85 -11.12
CA ASN A 228 -4.22 2.00 -11.94
C ASN A 228 -4.66 3.17 -11.07
N LEU A 229 -3.87 4.25 -11.01
CA LEU A 229 -4.07 5.37 -10.08
C LEU A 229 -5.23 6.32 -10.41
N PHE A 230 -5.91 6.13 -11.54
CA PHE A 230 -7.21 6.75 -11.82
C PHE A 230 -8.26 5.69 -12.22
N GLY A 231 -8.08 4.46 -11.73
CA GLY A 231 -9.07 3.40 -11.90
C GLY A 231 -10.40 3.74 -11.23
N THR A 232 -11.50 3.34 -11.86
CA THR A 232 -12.83 3.37 -11.25
C THR A 232 -13.09 2.02 -10.59
N GLY A 233 -13.21 1.99 -9.27
CA GLY A 233 -13.53 0.77 -8.51
C GLY A 233 -13.13 0.91 -7.04
N SER A 234 -13.21 -0.21 -6.32
CA SER A 234 -12.91 -0.29 -4.89
C SER A 234 -12.22 -1.60 -4.56
N GLY A 235 -11.20 -1.56 -3.70
CA GLY A 235 -10.52 -2.76 -3.22
C GLY A 235 -9.64 -3.46 -4.25
N PHE A 236 -9.62 -4.78 -4.19
CA PHE A 236 -8.89 -5.65 -5.10
C PHE A 236 -9.89 -6.51 -5.88
N GLU A 237 -9.74 -6.53 -7.20
CA GLU A 237 -10.63 -7.25 -8.12
C GLU A 237 -9.81 -8.30 -8.86
N ALA A 238 -10.23 -9.57 -8.84
CA ALA A 238 -9.50 -10.62 -9.54
C ALA A 238 -9.36 -10.28 -11.04
N VAL A 239 -8.15 -10.46 -11.59
CA VAL A 239 -7.93 -10.36 -13.03
C VAL A 239 -8.64 -11.55 -13.69
N PRO A 240 -9.52 -11.33 -14.69
CA PRO A 240 -10.24 -12.40 -15.38
C PRO A 240 -9.33 -13.30 -16.23
#